data_AF-A0A3L6JJL9-F1
#
_entry.id   AF-A0A3L6JJL9-F1
#
_cell.length_a   1.000
_cell.length_b   1.000
_cell.length_c   1.000
_cell.angle_alpha   90.00
_cell.angle_beta   90.00
_cell.angle_gamma   90.00
#
_symmetry.space_group_name_H-M   'P 1'
#
loop_
_entity.id
_entity.type
_entity.pdbx_description
1 polymer ?
#
loop_
_entity_poly.entity_id
_entity_poly.type
_entity_poly.pdbx_seq_one_letter_code
_entity_poly.pdbx_strand_id
1 'polypeptide(L)'
;MSFLKAPLKNIFQRMFGRWDKSPQDQIFYVKAFFAIVSALVCTAGGQAFAGVRGLMFGLLVYVLTLFVIVYLMDVDPDSIGGRTKLITNALPSYLLLWVVLWTLFYAFVVPVSLL
;
A
#
# COMPACT_ATOMS: atom_id res chain seq x y z
N MET A 1 0.07 -5.63 -24.71
CA MET A 1 -0.10 -5.23 -23.29
C MET A 1 1.01 -4.28 -22.83
N SER A 2 1.41 -3.30 -23.66
CA SER A 2 2.54 -2.37 -23.41
C SER A 2 2.12 -0.90 -23.26
N PHE A 3 0.89 -0.53 -23.69
CA PHE A 3 0.47 0.87 -23.80
C PHE A 3 0.07 1.51 -22.45
N LEU A 4 -0.41 0.73 -21.47
CA LEU A 4 -0.77 1.22 -20.12
C LEU A 4 0.44 1.33 -19.17
N LYS A 5 1.54 0.62 -19.46
CA LYS A 5 2.73 0.65 -18.60
C LYS A 5 3.41 2.01 -18.61
N ALA A 6 3.57 2.62 -19.78
CA ALA A 6 4.28 3.90 -19.92
C ALA A 6 3.65 5.07 -19.11
N PRO A 7 2.34 5.35 -19.19
CA PRO A 7 1.76 6.47 -18.44
C PRO A 7 1.74 6.21 -16.93
N LEU A 8 1.37 5.01 -16.49
CA LEU A 8 1.33 4.67 -15.06
C LEU A 8 2.74 4.70 -14.45
N LYS A 9 3.72 4.12 -15.14
CA LYS A 9 5.12 4.18 -14.73
C LYS A 9 5.60 5.62 -14.58
N ASN A 10 5.30 6.49 -15.56
CA ASN A 10 5.67 7.90 -15.49
C ASN A 10 5.05 8.62 -14.28
N ILE A 11 3.79 8.33 -13.93
CA ILE A 11 3.14 8.92 -12.76
C ILE A 11 3.80 8.44 -11.47
N PHE A 12 3.99 7.12 -11.32
CA PHE A 12 4.61 6.55 -10.13
C PHE A 12 6.08 6.99 -9.97
N GLN A 13 6.83 7.06 -11.06
CA GLN A 13 8.19 7.61 -11.06
C GLN A 13 8.20 9.11 -10.72
N ARG A 14 7.21 9.91 -11.13
CA ARG A 14 7.12 11.31 -10.69
C ARG A 14 6.80 11.44 -9.20
N MET A 15 5.94 10.58 -8.66
CA MET A 15 5.53 10.64 -7.24
C MET A 15 6.61 10.08 -6.29
N PHE A 16 7.27 8.99 -6.70
CA PHE A 16 8.18 8.22 -5.83
C PHE A 16 9.62 8.16 -6.35
N GLY A 17 9.91 8.70 -7.52
CA GLY A 17 11.28 8.72 -8.08
C GLY A 17 12.24 9.64 -7.32
N ARG A 18 11.74 10.57 -6.49
CA ARG A 18 12.59 11.40 -5.62
C ARG A 18 13.40 10.60 -4.59
N TRP A 19 13.03 9.34 -4.36
CA TRP A 19 13.73 8.42 -3.45
C TRP A 19 14.48 7.30 -4.18
N ASP A 20 14.71 7.42 -5.48
CA ASP A 20 15.46 6.45 -6.29
C ASP A 20 16.86 6.14 -5.72
N LYS A 21 17.52 7.13 -5.10
CA LYS A 21 18.83 6.99 -4.44
C LYS A 21 18.81 6.09 -3.20
N SER A 22 17.63 5.82 -2.65
CA SER A 22 17.43 4.96 -1.48
C SER A 22 16.25 4.02 -1.71
N PRO A 23 16.50 2.81 -2.27
CA PRO A 23 15.44 1.84 -2.55
C PRO A 23 14.58 1.50 -1.32
N GLN A 24 15.18 1.56 -0.12
CA GLN A 24 14.46 1.30 1.13
C GLN A 24 13.43 2.38 1.44
N ASP A 25 13.80 3.65 1.28
CA ASP A 25 12.87 4.78 1.48
C ASP A 25 11.77 4.75 0.42
N GLN A 26 12.13 4.46 -0.84
CA GLN A 26 11.17 4.35 -1.92
C GLN A 26 10.12 3.27 -1.65
N ILE A 27 10.54 2.09 -1.19
CA ILE A 27 9.64 1.01 -0.77
C ILE A 27 8.73 1.46 0.37
N PHE A 28 9.28 2.14 1.37
CA PHE A 28 8.53 2.63 2.51
C PHE A 28 7.41 3.59 2.09
N TYR A 29 7.71 4.60 1.26
CA TYR A 29 6.72 5.58 0.83
C TYR A 29 5.66 4.98 -0.10
N VAL A 30 6.03 4.05 -0.98
CA VAL A 30 5.06 3.35 -1.83
C VAL A 30 4.11 2.52 -0.95
N LYS A 31 4.63 1.76 0.01
CA LYS A 31 3.80 1.01 0.97
C LYS A 31 2.91 1.92 1.80
N ALA A 32 3.43 3.02 2.33
CA ALA A 32 2.64 3.97 3.10
C ALA A 32 1.48 4.56 2.28
N PHE A 33 1.73 4.91 1.01
CA PHE A 33 0.69 5.40 0.11
C PHE A 33 -0.44 4.38 -0.08
N PHE A 34 -0.09 3.12 -0.36
CA PHE A 34 -1.09 2.07 -0.54
C PHE A 34 -1.83 1.71 0.76
N ALA A 35 -1.20 1.84 1.93
CA ALA A 35 -1.84 1.67 3.23
C ALA A 35 -2.92 2.74 3.48
N ILE A 36 -2.63 4.00 3.12
CA ILE A 36 -3.58 5.10 3.23
C ILE A 36 -4.76 4.88 2.27
N VAL A 37 -4.47 4.55 1.00
CA VAL A 37 -5.50 4.29 -0.01
C VAL A 37 -6.38 3.11 0.40
N SER A 38 -5.81 2.00 0.88
CA SER A 38 -6.61 0.86 1.31
C SER A 38 -7.46 1.17 2.55
N ALA A 39 -6.95 1.94 3.51
CA ALA A 39 -7.72 2.37 4.66
C ALA A 39 -8.95 3.22 4.24
N LEU A 40 -8.75 4.16 3.32
CA LEU A 40 -9.84 4.98 2.79
C LEU A 40 -10.89 4.14 2.07
N VAL A 41 -10.48 3.16 1.26
CA VAL A 41 -11.42 2.25 0.57
C VAL A 41 -12.19 1.38 1.57
N CYS A 42 -11.50 0.84 2.58
CA CYS A 42 -12.16 0.06 3.64
C CYS A 42 -13.20 0.90 4.39
N THR A 43 -12.88 2.15 4.72
CA THR A 43 -13.83 3.05 5.38
C THR A 43 -14.98 3.44 4.47
N ALA A 44 -14.72 3.78 3.21
CA ALA A 44 -15.76 4.16 2.26
C ALA A 44 -16.75 3.02 2.01
N GLY A 45 -16.30 1.76 2.03
CA GLY A 45 -17.19 0.60 1.95
C GLY A 45 -17.86 0.21 3.28
N GLY A 46 -17.50 0.87 4.39
CA GLY A 46 -18.14 0.71 5.70
C GLY A 46 -18.29 -0.77 6.12
N GLN A 47 -19.54 -1.18 6.34
CA GLN A 47 -19.89 -2.54 6.78
C GLN A 47 -19.45 -3.64 5.81
N ALA A 48 -19.29 -3.36 4.51
CA ALA A 48 -18.83 -4.35 3.54
C ALA A 48 -17.41 -4.86 3.85
N PHE A 49 -16.57 -4.02 4.46
CA PHE A 49 -15.21 -4.34 4.84
C PHE A 49 -15.03 -4.56 6.35
N ALA A 50 -16.10 -4.60 7.14
CA ALA A 50 -15.99 -4.87 8.58
C ALA A 50 -15.34 -6.24 8.86
N GLY A 51 -14.48 -6.29 9.88
CA GLY A 51 -13.82 -7.52 10.33
C GLY A 51 -12.88 -8.14 9.29
N VAL A 52 -13.04 -9.44 9.05
CA VAL A 52 -12.12 -10.24 8.20
C VAL A 52 -12.07 -9.76 6.75
N ARG A 53 -13.15 -9.17 6.22
CA ARG A 53 -13.22 -8.74 4.82
C ARG A 53 -12.28 -7.59 4.52
N GLY A 54 -12.23 -6.59 5.40
CA GLY A 54 -11.27 -5.48 5.30
C GLY A 54 -9.84 -5.98 5.50
N LEU A 55 -9.63 -6.98 6.34
CA LEU A 55 -8.32 -7.61 6.50
C LEU A 55 -7.84 -8.32 5.23
N MET A 56 -8.70 -9.10 4.59
CA MET A 56 -8.38 -9.71 3.29
C MET A 56 -8.07 -8.66 2.23
N PHE A 57 -8.84 -7.56 2.20
CA PHE A 57 -8.60 -6.46 1.26
C PHE A 57 -7.26 -5.75 1.52
N GLY A 58 -6.95 -5.41 2.77
CA GLY A 58 -5.67 -4.78 3.13
C GLY A 58 -4.48 -5.65 2.74
N LEU A 59 -4.55 -6.96 2.97
CA LEU A 59 -3.51 -7.90 2.54
C LEU A 59 -3.42 -8.01 1.01
N LEU A 60 -4.54 -8.02 0.31
CA LEU A 60 -4.56 -8.01 -1.15
C LEU A 60 -3.89 -6.75 -1.71
N VAL A 61 -4.21 -5.57 -1.17
CA VAL A 61 -3.58 -4.30 -1.58
C VAL A 61 -2.08 -4.30 -1.25
N TYR A 62 -1.68 -4.87 -0.11
CA TYR A 62 -0.28 -5.06 0.22
C TYR A 62 0.45 -5.91 -0.83
N VAL A 63 -0.13 -7.03 -1.25
CA VAL A 63 0.45 -7.87 -2.32
C VAL A 63 0.54 -7.09 -3.63
N LEU A 64 -0.50 -6.35 -4.02
CA LEU A 64 -0.48 -5.47 -5.21
C LEU A 64 0.64 -4.43 -5.13
N THR A 65 0.90 -3.90 -3.94
CA THR A 65 1.98 -2.93 -3.72
C THR A 65 3.36 -3.52 -4.05
N LEU A 66 3.59 -4.80 -3.75
CA LEU A 66 4.84 -5.48 -4.12
C LEU A 66 5.02 -5.54 -5.64
N PHE A 67 3.94 -5.80 -6.39
CA PHE A 67 3.98 -5.75 -7.86
C PHE A 67 4.29 -4.34 -8.36
N VAL A 68 3.74 -3.30 -7.74
CA VAL A 68 4.03 -1.91 -8.11
C VAL A 68 5.50 -1.58 -7.90
N ILE A 69 6.08 -1.99 -6.77
CA ILE A 69 7.49 -1.76 -6.46
C ILE A 69 8.41 -2.44 -7.49
N VAL A 70 8.16 -3.70 -7.81
CA VAL A 70 9.03 -4.45 -8.73
C VAL A 70 8.85 -4.00 -10.19
N TYR A 71 7.61 -3.82 -10.64
CA TYR A 71 7.33 -3.66 -12.08
C TYR A 71 7.08 -2.21 -12.52
N LEU A 72 6.65 -1.32 -11.63
CA LEU A 72 6.47 0.11 -11.95
C LEU A 72 7.65 0.95 -11.47
N MET A 73 8.20 0.65 -10.30
CA MET A 73 9.33 1.39 -9.74
C MET A 73 10.70 0.81 -10.17
N ASP A 74 10.72 -0.33 -10.87
CA ASP A 74 11.94 -1.06 -11.26
C ASP A 74 12.91 -1.30 -10.09
N VAL A 75 12.39 -1.47 -8.88
CA VAL A 75 13.23 -1.76 -7.72
C VAL A 75 13.69 -3.21 -7.80
N ASP A 76 14.99 -3.39 -7.97
CA ASP A 76 15.61 -4.71 -7.99
C ASP A 76 15.57 -5.34 -6.58
N PRO A 77 14.90 -6.49 -6.37
CA PRO A 77 14.88 -7.18 -5.09
C PRO A 77 16.28 -7.54 -4.58
N ASP A 78 17.25 -7.79 -5.46
CA ASP A 78 18.58 -8.20 -5.03
C ASP A 78 19.37 -7.03 -4.42
N SER A 79 19.09 -5.79 -4.87
CA SER A 79 19.69 -4.56 -4.33
C SER A 79 19.34 -4.29 -2.86
N ILE A 80 18.25 -4.88 -2.36
CA ILE A 80 17.71 -4.66 -1.00
C ILE A 80 17.88 -5.88 -0.08
N GLY A 81 18.56 -6.94 -0.54
CA GLY A 81 18.76 -8.18 0.21
C GLY A 81 17.74 -9.28 -0.09
N GLY A 82 17.18 -9.28 -1.30
CA GLY A 82 16.34 -10.33 -1.86
C GLY A 82 14.84 -10.13 -1.64
N ARG A 83 14.07 -11.08 -2.18
CA ARG A 83 12.59 -11.06 -2.16
C ARG A 83 12.00 -11.11 -0.75
N THR A 84 12.62 -11.84 0.18
CA THR A 84 12.16 -11.89 1.58
C THR A 84 12.22 -10.51 2.21
N LYS A 85 13.31 -9.77 1.97
CA LYS A 85 13.49 -8.41 2.51
C LYS A 85 12.57 -7.42 1.80
N LEU A 86 12.29 -7.58 0.50
CA LEU A 86 11.27 -6.79 -0.20
C LEU A 86 9.89 -6.89 0.48
N ILE A 87 9.50 -8.10 0.90
CA ILE A 87 8.24 -8.36 1.60
C ILE A 87 8.32 -7.76 3.00
N THR A 88 9.22 -8.26 3.84
CA THR A 88 9.23 -7.91 5.27
C THR A 88 9.61 -6.45 5.55
N ASN A 89 10.39 -5.80 4.67
CA ASN A 89 10.76 -4.40 4.83
C ASN A 89 9.51 -3.50 4.81
N ALA A 90 9.35 -2.66 5.83
CA ALA A 90 8.18 -1.79 6.01
C ALA A 90 6.81 -2.53 6.08
N LEU A 91 6.78 -3.86 6.23
CA LEU A 91 5.52 -4.60 6.48
C LEU A 91 4.87 -4.19 7.81
N PRO A 92 5.59 -4.13 8.95
CA PRO A 92 4.98 -3.70 10.20
C PRO A 92 4.44 -2.26 10.10
N SER A 93 5.21 -1.36 9.47
CA SER A 93 4.81 0.03 9.26
C SER A 93 3.57 0.13 8.37
N TYR A 94 3.49 -0.66 7.30
CA TYR A 94 2.30 -0.75 6.44
C TYR A 94 1.07 -1.16 7.25
N LEU A 95 1.17 -2.28 7.97
CA LEU A 95 0.05 -2.84 8.73
C LEU A 95 -0.42 -1.88 9.81
N LEU A 96 0.52 -1.29 10.55
CA LEU A 96 0.21 -0.36 11.63
C LEU A 96 -0.44 0.91 11.08
N LEU A 97 0.13 1.51 10.02
CA LEU A 97 -0.46 2.69 9.39
C LEU A 97 -1.86 2.40 8.84
N TRP A 98 -2.01 1.28 8.13
CA TRP A 98 -3.29 0.87 7.55
C TRP A 98 -4.36 0.64 8.63
N VAL A 99 -4.06 -0.15 9.67
CA VAL A 99 -5.02 -0.45 10.76
C VAL A 99 -5.36 0.80 11.55
N VAL A 100 -4.39 1.65 11.88
CA VAL A 100 -4.62 2.88 12.64
C VAL A 100 -5.50 3.84 11.83
N LEU A 101 -5.18 4.07 10.55
CA LEU A 101 -6.00 4.94 9.71
C LEU A 101 -7.40 4.37 9.48
N TRP A 102 -7.49 3.07 9.20
CA TRP A 102 -8.77 2.43 8.98
C TRP A 102 -9.67 2.52 10.22
N THR A 103 -9.14 2.22 11.40
CA THR A 103 -9.91 2.31 12.66
C THR A 103 -10.30 3.75 12.99
N LEU A 104 -9.39 4.72 12.83
CA LEU A 104 -9.70 6.14 13.02
C LEU A 104 -10.82 6.60 12.08
N PHE A 105 -10.65 6.37 10.77
CA PHE A 105 -11.65 6.78 9.79
C PHE A 105 -12.99 6.07 10.02
N TYR A 106 -12.98 4.78 10.35
CA TYR A 106 -14.21 4.04 10.65
C TYR A 106 -14.93 4.63 11.89
N ALA A 107 -14.20 5.02 12.93
CA ALA A 107 -14.76 5.63 14.14
C ALA A 107 -15.44 6.99 13.88
N PHE A 108 -14.93 7.79 12.93
CA PHE A 108 -15.52 9.08 12.59
C PHE A 108 -16.62 9.01 11.51
N VAL A 109 -16.67 7.93 10.72
CA VAL A 109 -17.60 7.79 9.59
C VAL A 109 -18.81 6.92 9.93
N VAL A 110 -18.65 5.88 10.75
CA VAL A 110 -19.73 4.95 11.06
C VAL A 110 -20.45 5.40 12.34
N PRO A 111 -21.76 5.75 12.27
CA PRO A 111 -22.50 6.14 13.46
C PRO A 111 -22.52 4.99 14.47
N VAL A 112 -22.39 5.33 15.76
CA VAL A 112 -22.30 4.38 16.88
C VAL A 112 -23.45 3.37 16.91
N SER A 113 -24.61 3.72 16.35
CA SER A 113 -25.77 2.83 16.22
C SER A 113 -25.59 1.64 15.25
N LEU A 114 -24.51 1.62 14.47
CA LEU A 114 -24.18 0.54 13.52
C LEU A 114 -22.93 -0.25 13.91
N LEU A 115 -22.30 0.08 15.04
CA LEU A 115 -21.17 -0.64 15.63
C LEU A 115 -21.69 -1.73 16.59
#